data_AF-A0A1Q4P3T4-F1
#
_entry.id   AF-A0A1Q4P3T4-F1
#
_cell.length_a   1.000
_cell.length_b   1.000
_cell.length_c   1.000
_cell.angle_alpha   90.00
_cell.angle_beta   90.00
_cell.angle_gamma   90.00
#
_symmetry.space_group_name_H-M   'P 1'
#
loop_
_entity.id
_entity.type
_entity.pdbx_description
1 polymer ?
#
loop_
_entity_poly.entity_id
_entity_poly.type
_entity_poly.pdbx_seq_one_letter_code
_entity_poly.pdbx_strand_id
1 'polypeptide(L)'
;MTTPTALEQLCEEVAKILKVNTVDADCPLGQLGIDSLNVVELILACQLIYPNVMDFDDLSFDEHSTLREIDSRMMESSVTV
;
A
#
# COMPACT_ATOMS: atom_id res chain seq x y z
N MET A 1 5.13 10.79 -20.81
CA MET A 1 5.47 10.53 -19.40
C MET A 1 4.32 9.71 -18.86
N THR A 2 4.50 8.40 -18.70
CA THR A 2 3.49 7.53 -18.10
C THR A 2 3.45 7.82 -16.60
N THR A 3 2.32 8.29 -16.10
CA THR A 3 2.10 8.46 -14.67
C THR A 3 2.22 7.09 -14.00
N PRO A 4 3.06 6.92 -12.96
CA PRO A 4 3.14 5.65 -12.24
C PRO A 4 1.75 5.31 -11.68
N THR A 5 1.39 4.04 -11.72
CA THR A 5 0.15 3.55 -11.12
C THR A 5 0.21 3.66 -9.60
N ALA A 6 -0.96 3.69 -8.94
CA ALA A 6 -1.03 3.77 -7.49
C ALA A 6 -0.27 2.60 -6.81
N LEU A 7 -0.39 1.39 -7.37
CA LEU A 7 0.40 0.23 -6.98
C LEU A 7 1.92 0.45 -7.08
N GLU A 8 2.42 1.02 -8.18
CA GLU A 8 3.85 1.30 -8.34
C GLU A 8 4.34 2.30 -7.29
N GLN A 9 3.56 3.35 -7.04
CA GLN A 9 3.88 4.32 -5.98
C GLN A 9 3.88 3.64 -4.61
N LEU A 10 2.93 2.74 -4.34
CA LEU A 10 2.85 2.01 -3.08
C LEU A 10 4.08 1.13 -2.89
N CYS A 11 4.51 0.40 -3.93
CA CYS A 11 5.75 -0.36 -3.93
C CYS A 11 6.97 0.53 -3.64
N GLU A 12 7.08 1.69 -4.28
CA GLU A 12 8.20 2.61 -4.03
C GLU A 12 8.23 3.10 -2.57
N GLU A 13 7.07 3.47 -2.00
CA GLU A 13 6.99 3.91 -0.62
C GLU A 13 7.32 2.78 0.36
N VAL A 14 6.76 1.58 0.14
CA VAL A 14 7.07 0.38 0.94
C VAL A 14 8.57 0.04 0.86
N ALA A 15 9.19 0.14 -0.32
CA ALA A 15 10.62 -0.08 -0.49
C ALA A 15 11.45 0.92 0.34
N LYS A 16 11.03 2.18 0.40
CA LYS A 16 11.68 3.21 1.23
C LYS A 16 11.51 2.93 2.72
N ILE A 17 10.32 2.54 3.17
CA ILE A 17 10.02 2.18 4.56
C ILE A 17 10.92 1.02 5.02
N LEU A 18 11.01 -0.02 4.20
CA LEU A 18 11.80 -1.21 4.48
C LEU A 18 13.29 -1.05 4.17
N LYS A 19 13.68 0.07 3.55
CA LYS A 19 15.05 0.34 3.08
C LYS A 19 15.60 -0.74 2.16
N VAL A 20 14.76 -1.23 1.26
CA VAL A 20 15.11 -2.21 0.22
C VAL A 20 15.12 -1.56 -1.15
N ASN A 21 15.80 -2.17 -2.12
CA ASN A 21 15.86 -1.63 -3.49
C ASN A 21 14.54 -1.78 -4.24
N THR A 22 13.82 -2.88 -4.01
CA THR A 22 12.58 -3.24 -4.70
C THR A 22 11.72 -4.06 -3.77
N VAL A 23 10.42 -3.84 -3.81
CA VAL A 23 9.44 -4.76 -3.22
C VAL A 23 8.57 -5.35 -4.31
N ASP A 24 8.12 -6.57 -4.05
CA ASP A 24 7.26 -7.30 -4.94
C ASP A 24 5.81 -7.13 -4.50
N ALA A 25 4.96 -6.67 -5.42
CA ALA A 25 3.55 -6.39 -5.14
C ALA A 25 2.70 -7.64 -4.91
N ASP A 26 3.17 -8.79 -5.39
CA ASP A 26 2.57 -10.11 -5.23
C ASP A 26 3.02 -10.79 -3.92
N CYS A 27 4.02 -10.23 -3.25
CA CYS A 27 4.54 -10.73 -1.99
C CYS A 27 3.68 -10.25 -0.81
N PRO A 28 3.32 -11.13 0.13
CA PRO A 28 2.56 -10.75 1.32
C PRO A 28 3.34 -9.77 2.20
N LEU A 29 2.63 -8.83 2.84
CA LEU A 29 3.20 -7.79 3.70
C LEU A 29 4.14 -8.35 4.78
N GLY A 30 3.75 -9.46 5.43
CA GLY A 30 4.57 -10.10 6.45
C GLY A 30 5.88 -10.65 5.88
N GLN A 31 5.89 -11.13 4.64
CA GLN A 31 7.08 -11.62 3.97
C GLN A 31 7.96 -10.48 3.41
N LEU A 32 7.37 -9.33 3.11
CA LEU A 32 8.12 -8.10 2.81
C LEU A 32 8.88 -7.57 4.05
N GLY A 33 8.40 -7.87 5.26
CA GLY A 33 8.96 -7.36 6.52
C GLY A 33 8.18 -6.15 7.06
N ILE A 34 6.90 -6.03 6.69
CA ILE A 34 6.00 -5.04 7.28
C ILE A 34 5.55 -5.56 8.64
N ASP A 35 6.11 -4.96 9.68
CA ASP A 35 5.76 -5.18 11.06
C ASP A 35 4.82 -4.07 11.59
N SER A 36 4.36 -4.22 12.83
CA SER A 36 3.48 -3.27 13.54
C SER A 36 4.03 -1.85 13.63
N LEU A 37 5.34 -1.65 13.42
CA LEU A 37 5.98 -0.34 13.35
C LEU A 37 5.87 0.26 11.93
N ASN A 38 6.12 -0.56 10.91
CA ASN A 38 6.17 -0.14 9.51
C ASN A 38 4.77 -0.01 8.90
N VAL A 39 3.78 -0.70 9.46
CA VAL A 39 2.37 -0.61 9.03
C VAL A 39 1.82 0.82 9.17
N VAL A 40 2.27 1.59 10.16
CA VAL A 40 1.85 2.98 10.34
C VAL A 40 2.33 3.86 9.18
N GLU A 41 3.59 3.71 8.79
CA GLU A 41 4.16 4.40 7.62
C GLU A 41 3.47 3.94 6.33
N LEU A 42 3.13 2.64 6.23
CA LEU A 42 2.39 2.10 5.10
C LEU A 42 1.01 2.74 4.96
N ILE A 43 0.27 2.89 6.07
CA ILE A 43 -1.04 3.55 6.10
C ILE A 43 -0.91 5.00 5.64
N LEU A 44 0.11 5.72 6.12
CA LEU A 44 0.40 7.10 5.70
C LEU A 44 0.70 7.17 4.20
N ALA A 45 1.52 6.26 3.67
CA ALA A 45 1.80 6.18 2.24
C ALA A 45 0.52 5.92 1.44
N CYS A 46 -0.33 4.99 1.89
CA CYS A 46 -1.61 4.74 1.25
C CYS A 46 -2.51 5.99 1.23
N GLN A 47 -2.56 6.78 2.31
CA GLN A 47 -3.34 8.03 2.32
C GLN A 47 -2.84 9.06 1.29
N LEU A 48 -1.53 9.11 1.04
CA LEU A 48 -0.95 10.00 0.04
C LEU A 48 -1.21 9.54 -1.39
N ILE A 49 -1.22 8.23 -1.61
CA ILE A 49 -1.39 7.60 -2.94
C ILE A 49 -2.88 7.52 -3.32
N TYR A 50 -3.74 7.21 -2.35
CA TYR A 50 -5.18 7.03 -2.52
C TYR A 50 -5.96 8.15 -1.80
N PRO A 51 -5.86 9.42 -2.22
CA PRO A 51 -6.56 10.54 -1.58
C PRO A 51 -8.09 10.44 -1.68
N ASN A 52 -8.60 9.54 -2.54
CA ASN A 52 -10.04 9.31 -2.74
C ASN A 52 -10.62 8.22 -1.83
N VAL A 53 -9.77 7.53 -1.05
CA VAL A 53 -10.23 6.58 -0.03
C VAL A 53 -10.53 7.39 1.23
N MET A 54 -11.77 7.31 1.72
CA MET A 54 -12.17 8.05 2.93
C MET A 54 -12.01 7.24 4.21
N ASP A 55 -11.90 5.91 4.11
CA ASP A 55 -11.94 5.02 5.27
C ASP A 55 -10.73 4.07 5.29
N PHE A 56 -9.65 4.53 5.93
CA PHE A 56 -8.44 3.75 6.19
C PHE A 56 -8.49 2.96 7.51
N ASP A 57 -9.48 3.24 8.36
CA ASP A 57 -9.67 2.56 9.64
C ASP A 57 -10.28 1.17 9.43
N ASP A 58 -11.17 1.03 8.44
CA ASP A 58 -11.72 -0.27 8.02
C ASP A 58 -10.72 -1.13 7.22
N LEU A 59 -9.62 -0.53 6.75
CA LEU A 59 -8.59 -1.23 6.00
C LEU A 59 -7.71 -2.07 6.92
N SER A 60 -8.05 -3.35 7.02
CA SER A 60 -7.22 -4.33 7.72
C SER A 60 -6.00 -4.70 6.88
N PHE A 61 -4.84 -4.17 7.27
CA PHE A 61 -3.53 -4.56 6.73
C PHE A 61 -3.10 -5.87 7.37
N ASP A 62 -3.49 -6.97 6.75
CA ASP A 62 -3.13 -8.31 7.20
C ASP A 62 -1.74 -8.72 6.67
N GLU A 63 -0.98 -9.48 7.45
CA GLU A 63 0.35 -9.97 7.06
C GLU A 63 0.33 -10.85 5.81
N HIS A 64 -0.81 -11.49 5.50
CA HIS A 64 -1.02 -12.28 4.30
C HIS A 64 -1.52 -11.46 3.11
N SER A 65 -1.94 -10.21 3.32
CA SER A 65 -2.38 -9.34 2.22
C SER A 65 -1.19 -8.91 1.38
N THR A 66 -1.41 -8.80 0.08
CA THR A 66 -0.39 -8.31 -0.88
C THR A 66 -0.63 -6.84 -1.20
N LEU A 67 0.41 -6.11 -1.64
CA LEU A 67 0.26 -4.71 -2.05
C LEU A 67 -0.73 -4.58 -3.21
N ARG A 68 -0.79 -5.57 -4.11
CA ARG A 68 -1.76 -5.60 -5.20
C ARG A 68 -3.20 -5.77 -4.70
N GLU A 69 -3.43 -6.61 -3.71
CA GLU A 69 -4.76 -6.74 -3.12
C GLU A 69 -5.19 -5.46 -2.39
N ILE A 70 -4.24 -4.81 -1.72
CA ILE A 70 -4.48 -3.52 -1.06
C ILE A 70 -4.84 -2.47 -2.11
N ASP A 71 -4.05 -2.32 -3.17
CA ASP A 71 -4.37 -1.41 -4.29
C ASP A 71 -5.76 -1.66 -4.86
N SER A 72 -6.09 -2.93 -5.14
CA SER A 72 -7.40 -3.29 -5.68
C SER A 72 -8.53 -2.91 -4.72
N ARG A 73 -8.39 -3.23 -3.42
CA ARG A 73 -9.37 -2.85 -2.39
C ARG A 73 -9.51 -1.34 -2.26
N MET A 74 -8.40 -0.61 -2.28
CA MET A 74 -8.38 0.85 -2.20
C MET A 74 -9.10 1.48 -3.40
N MET A 75 -8.85 0.96 -4.60
CA MET A 75 -9.53 1.42 -5.81
C MET A 75 -11.03 1.10 -5.77
N GLU A 76 -11.44 -0.07 -5.26
CA GLU A 76 -12.85 -0.41 -5.09
C GLU A 76 -13.54 0.44 -4.02
N SER A 77 -12.84 0.76 -2.94
CA SER A 77 -13.32 1.65 -1.86
C SER A 77 -13.24 3.13 -2.21
N SER A 78 -12.54 3.48 -3.30
CA SER A 78 -12.42 4.88 -3.72
C SER A 78 -13.76 5.41 -4.23
N VAL A 79 -14.22 6.52 -3.64
CA VAL A 79 -15.50 7.11 -4.05
C VAL A 79 -15.27 7.84 -5.37
N THR A 80 -15.96 7.41 -6.43
CA THR A 80 -16.05 8.22 -7.66
C THR A 80 -16.95 9.40 -7.34
N VAL A 81 -16.34 10.58 -7.09
CA VAL A 81 -17.06 11.85 -7.02
C VAL A 81 -17.53 12.30 -8.40
#